data_AF-A0A644X9E6-F1
#
_entry.id   AF-A0A644X9E6-F1
#
_cell.length_a   1.000
_cell.length_b   1.000
_cell.length_c   1.000
_cell.angle_alpha   90.00
_cell.angle_beta   90.00
_cell.angle_gamma   90.00
#
_symmetry.space_group_name_H-M   'P 1'
#
loop_
_entity.id
_entity.type
_entity.pdbx_description
1 polymer ?
#
loop_
_entity_poly.entity_id
_entity_poly.type
_entity_poly.pdbx_seq_one_letter_code
_entity_poly.pdbx_strand_id
1 'polypeptide(L)'
;MGQGGVSPKVPMPRIYEVLDAAMKAGYVYKADTIEALAAKIGVPAANLTKTVADYNGYCETGVDTEYGKAADMLTAIGTGPYYAVTGSPWCYSTCGGLDVDTQLRVLDKSGKPITGLYAVGTDSMGVLFSEEKPYVTYGGAAQGWAYTSGMVCGKAVAAYVAGK
;
A
#
# COMPACT_ATOMS: atom_id res chain seq x y z
N MET A 1 -8.61 -14.30 -8.02
CA MET A 1 -7.24 -14.62 -7.61
C MET A 1 -6.74 -13.46 -6.76
N GLY A 2 -6.11 -13.68 -5.61
CA GLY A 2 -5.54 -12.59 -4.82
C GLY A 2 -4.33 -11.96 -5.52
N GLN A 3 -3.84 -10.83 -5.01
CA GLN A 3 -2.60 -10.22 -5.51
C GLN A 3 -1.47 -11.27 -5.48
N GLY A 4 -0.76 -11.43 -6.61
CA GLY A 4 0.35 -12.38 -6.72
C GLY A 4 -0.02 -13.86 -6.86
N GLY A 5 -1.28 -14.18 -7.18
CA GLY A 5 -1.69 -15.58 -7.43
C GLY A 5 -1.95 -16.40 -6.16
N VAL A 6 -1.80 -15.80 -4.98
CA VAL A 6 -2.14 -16.43 -3.70
C VAL A 6 -3.63 -16.22 -3.42
N SER A 7 -4.34 -17.27 -2.99
CA SER A 7 -5.74 -17.11 -2.58
C SER A 7 -5.80 -16.25 -1.30
N PRO A 8 -6.74 -15.29 -1.19
CA PRO A 8 -6.93 -14.50 0.03
C PRO A 8 -7.23 -15.35 1.28
N LYS A 9 -7.64 -16.60 1.08
CA LYS A 9 -7.94 -17.56 2.14
C LYS A 9 -6.72 -18.34 2.62
N VAL A 10 -5.56 -18.19 1.97
CA VAL A 10 -4.32 -18.82 2.44
C VAL A 10 -3.87 -18.08 3.69
N PRO A 11 -3.82 -18.75 4.87
CA PRO A 11 -3.32 -18.10 6.07
C PRO A 11 -1.89 -17.64 5.87
N MET A 12 -1.57 -16.44 6.33
CA MET A 12 -0.18 -15.98 6.33
C MET A 12 0.67 -16.91 7.21
N PRO A 13 1.74 -17.51 6.67
CA PRO A 13 2.62 -18.36 7.45
C PRO A 13 3.17 -17.57 8.65
N ARG A 14 3.14 -18.19 9.84
CA ARG A 14 3.70 -17.63 11.08
C ARG A 14 3.07 -16.30 11.54
N ILE A 15 1.85 -15.98 11.13
CA ILE A 15 1.18 -14.73 11.55
C ILE A 15 1.17 -14.55 13.06
N TYR A 16 0.97 -15.62 13.84
CA TYR A 16 0.99 -15.54 15.29
C TYR A 16 2.37 -15.19 15.85
N GLU A 17 3.46 -15.69 15.27
CA GLU A 17 4.82 -15.31 15.67
C GLU A 17 5.07 -13.81 15.45
N VAL A 18 4.57 -13.27 14.32
CA VAL A 18 4.66 -11.83 14.00
C VAL A 18 3.84 -11.00 14.99
N LEU A 19 2.61 -11.43 15.29
CA LEU A 19 1.75 -10.76 16.27
C LEU A 19 2.38 -10.79 17.66
N ASP A 20 2.97 -11.92 18.08
CA ASP A 20 3.64 -12.05 19.38
C ASP A 20 4.86 -11.13 19.49
N ALA A 21 5.68 -11.04 18.43
CA ALA A 21 6.79 -10.11 18.38
C ALA A 21 6.33 -8.65 18.45
N ALA A 22 5.26 -8.30 17.72
CA ALA A 22 4.71 -6.94 17.72
C ALA A 22 4.02 -6.57 19.05
N MET A 23 3.42 -7.54 19.76
CA MET A 23 2.92 -7.35 21.12
C MET A 23 4.05 -7.05 22.09
N LYS A 24 5.17 -7.79 22.02
CA LYS A 24 6.37 -7.50 22.83
C LYS A 24 6.96 -6.12 22.55
N ALA A 25 6.85 -5.66 21.31
CA ALA A 25 7.30 -4.33 20.89
C ALA A 25 6.30 -3.20 21.20
N GLY A 26 5.10 -3.50 21.71
CA GLY A 26 4.08 -2.51 22.08
C GLY A 26 3.27 -1.93 20.91
N TYR A 27 3.31 -2.56 19.73
CA TYR A 27 2.56 -2.13 18.55
C TYR A 27 1.24 -2.89 18.35
N VAL A 28 1.09 -4.04 19.00
CA VAL A 28 -0.11 -4.89 18.92
C VAL A 28 -0.63 -5.16 20.32
N TYR A 29 -1.95 -5.21 20.43
CA TYR A 29 -2.68 -5.50 21.67
C TYR A 29 -3.67 -6.62 21.40
N LYS A 30 -3.82 -7.55 22.34
CA LYS A 30 -4.75 -8.68 22.26
C LYS A 30 -5.66 -8.71 23.48
N ALA A 31 -6.94 -8.97 23.30
CA ALA A 31 -7.87 -9.24 24.39
C ALA A 31 -9.01 -10.17 23.95
N ASP A 32 -9.67 -10.82 24.91
CA ASP A 32 -10.76 -11.76 24.62
C ASP A 32 -12.10 -11.05 24.40
N THR A 33 -12.24 -9.80 24.87
CA THR A 33 -13.42 -8.95 24.64
C THR A 33 -13.03 -7.58 24.09
N ILE A 34 -13.99 -6.91 23.43
CA ILE A 34 -13.79 -5.57 22.87
C ILE A 34 -13.55 -4.54 23.98
N GLU A 35 -14.22 -4.66 25.13
CA GLU A 35 -14.09 -3.76 26.27
C GLU A 35 -12.68 -3.86 26.88
N ALA A 36 -12.18 -5.09 27.03
CA ALA A 36 -10.82 -5.33 27.51
C ALA A 36 -9.77 -4.83 26.51
N LEU A 37 -10.03 -4.94 25.20
CA LEU A 37 -9.16 -4.37 24.18
C LEU A 37 -9.15 -2.84 24.24
N ALA A 38 -10.32 -2.21 24.40
CA ALA A 38 -10.46 -0.76 24.52
C ALA A 38 -9.65 -0.21 25.70
N ALA A 39 -9.72 -0.88 26.85
CA ALA A 39 -8.92 -0.54 28.03
C ALA A 39 -7.41 -0.63 27.75
N LYS A 40 -6.96 -1.66 27.03
CA LYS A 40 -5.53 -1.83 26.67
C LYS A 40 -5.00 -0.74 25.74
N ILE A 41 -5.82 -0.25 24.82
CA ILE A 41 -5.42 0.79 23.85
C ILE A 41 -5.79 2.22 24.29
N GLY A 42 -6.39 2.38 25.48
CA GLY A 42 -6.69 3.68 26.06
C GLY A 42 -7.85 4.44 25.41
N VAL A 43 -8.84 3.74 24.85
CA VAL A 43 -10.05 4.36 24.26
C VAL A 43 -11.31 4.04 25.08
N PRO A 44 -12.38 4.86 24.99
CA PRO A 44 -13.64 4.57 25.67
C PRO A 44 -14.26 3.25 25.18
N ALA A 45 -14.47 2.30 26.11
CA ALA A 45 -15.02 0.99 25.78
C ALA A 45 -16.38 1.06 25.09
N ALA A 46 -17.27 1.95 25.56
CA ALA A 46 -18.59 2.14 24.97
C ALA A 46 -18.52 2.56 23.49
N ASN A 47 -17.54 3.39 23.12
CA ASN A 47 -17.38 3.84 21.74
C ASN A 47 -16.91 2.68 20.86
N LEU A 48 -15.87 1.94 21.28
CA LEU A 48 -15.35 0.83 20.48
C LEU A 48 -16.37 -0.30 20.33
N THR A 49 -17.07 -0.68 21.41
CA THR A 49 -18.14 -1.68 21.36
C THR A 49 -19.25 -1.26 20.41
N LYS A 50 -19.67 0.03 20.46
CA LYS A 50 -20.67 0.55 19.52
C LYS A 50 -20.19 0.49 18.07
N THR A 51 -18.96 0.95 17.79
CA THR A 51 -18.38 0.92 16.43
C THR A 51 -18.34 -0.50 15.87
N VAL A 52 -17.94 -1.50 16.68
CA VAL A 52 -17.93 -2.90 16.25
C VAL A 52 -19.35 -3.41 15.97
N ALA A 53 -20.32 -3.07 16.83
CA ALA A 53 -21.72 -3.45 16.64
C ALA A 53 -22.33 -2.82 15.37
N ASP A 54 -22.12 -1.52 15.16
CA ASP A 54 -22.59 -0.81 13.96
C ASP A 54 -21.97 -1.43 12.69
N TYR A 55 -20.65 -1.65 12.68
CA TYR A 55 -19.94 -2.26 11.55
C TYR A 55 -20.44 -3.67 11.23
N ASN A 56 -20.70 -4.49 12.26
CA ASN A 56 -21.30 -5.82 12.05
C ASN A 56 -22.73 -5.71 11.50
N GLY A 57 -23.52 -4.72 11.90
CA GLY A 57 -24.81 -4.41 11.29
C GLY A 57 -24.70 -4.02 9.81
N TYR A 58 -23.67 -3.26 9.43
CA TYR A 58 -23.37 -2.98 8.02
C TYR A 58 -23.02 -4.26 7.26
N CYS A 59 -22.26 -5.17 7.86
CA CYS A 59 -21.94 -6.46 7.26
C CYS A 59 -23.18 -7.34 7.04
N GLU A 60 -24.17 -7.28 7.93
CA GLU A 60 -25.44 -8.01 7.79
C GLU A 60 -26.33 -7.44 6.68
N THR A 61 -26.41 -6.11 6.60
CA THR A 61 -27.24 -5.41 5.60
C THR A 61 -26.58 -5.28 4.23
N GLY A 62 -25.25 -5.39 4.17
CA GLY A 62 -24.44 -5.13 2.98
C GLY A 62 -24.27 -3.63 2.67
N VAL A 63 -24.69 -2.73 3.56
CA VAL A 63 -24.66 -1.28 3.34
C VAL A 63 -23.96 -0.59 4.52
N ASP A 64 -22.75 -0.10 4.28
CA ASP A 64 -22.06 0.82 5.19
C ASP A 64 -22.55 2.24 4.94
N THR A 65 -23.44 2.72 5.81
CA THR A 65 -24.03 4.06 5.72
C THR A 65 -23.10 5.16 6.22
N GLU A 66 -22.00 4.82 6.91
CA GLU A 66 -21.10 5.79 7.53
C GLU A 66 -19.98 6.19 6.57
N TYR A 67 -19.33 5.22 5.93
CA TYR A 67 -18.18 5.46 5.05
C TYR A 67 -18.36 4.94 3.63
N GLY A 68 -19.47 4.27 3.32
CA GLY A 68 -19.77 3.80 1.96
C GLY A 68 -18.87 2.64 1.50
N LYS A 69 -18.32 1.85 2.43
CA LYS A 69 -17.53 0.66 2.09
C LYS A 69 -18.37 -0.33 1.27
N ALA A 70 -17.80 -0.77 0.15
CA ALA A 70 -18.48 -1.70 -0.77
C ALA A 70 -18.85 -3.03 -0.07
N ALA A 71 -20.02 -3.57 -0.42
CA ALA A 71 -20.60 -4.75 0.22
C ALA A 71 -19.68 -5.99 0.19
N ASP A 72 -18.96 -6.18 -0.91
CA ASP A 72 -18.01 -7.29 -1.11
C ASP A 72 -16.71 -7.14 -0.29
N MET A 73 -16.46 -5.95 0.27
CA MET A 73 -15.33 -5.66 1.15
C MET A 73 -15.71 -5.68 2.63
N LEU A 74 -17.00 -5.78 2.95
CA LEU A 74 -17.48 -5.91 4.33
C LEU A 74 -17.15 -7.30 4.87
N THR A 75 -16.65 -7.37 6.10
CA THR A 75 -16.28 -8.62 6.74
C THR A 75 -16.53 -8.49 8.23
N ALA A 76 -17.55 -9.18 8.73
CA ALA A 76 -17.95 -9.09 10.13
C ALA A 76 -16.79 -9.42 11.07
N ILE A 77 -16.67 -8.63 12.14
CA ILE A 77 -15.78 -8.90 13.25
C ILE A 77 -16.42 -10.00 14.09
N GLY A 78 -15.83 -11.20 14.03
CA GLY A 78 -16.34 -12.41 14.69
C GLY A 78 -16.04 -12.50 16.19
N THR A 79 -16.04 -13.72 16.72
CA THR A 79 -15.66 -13.98 18.11
C THR A 79 -14.15 -13.84 18.29
N GLY A 80 -13.74 -13.39 19.47
CA GLY A 80 -12.34 -13.18 19.82
C GLY A 80 -11.45 -14.43 19.74
N PRO A 81 -10.13 -14.27 19.96
CA PRO A 81 -9.50 -13.08 20.52
C PRO A 81 -9.41 -11.91 19.52
N TYR A 82 -9.58 -10.69 20.02
CA TYR A 82 -9.48 -9.45 19.27
C TYR A 82 -8.08 -8.89 19.32
N TYR A 83 -7.66 -8.29 18.20
CA TYR A 83 -6.36 -7.64 18.07
C TYR A 83 -6.54 -6.19 17.65
N ALA A 84 -5.81 -5.28 18.28
CA ALA A 84 -5.62 -3.91 17.81
C ALA A 84 -4.16 -3.74 17.39
N VAL A 85 -3.94 -3.12 16.24
CA VAL A 85 -2.61 -2.82 15.70
C VAL A 85 -2.48 -1.31 15.59
N THR A 86 -1.44 -0.74 16.18
CA THR A 86 -1.18 0.70 16.10
C THR A 86 -0.76 1.06 14.67
N GLY A 87 -1.57 1.89 14.00
CA GLY A 87 -1.24 2.49 12.72
C GLY A 87 -0.68 3.90 12.89
N SER A 88 0.31 4.26 12.08
CA SER A 88 0.83 5.63 11.96
C SER A 88 1.14 5.91 10.49
N PRO A 89 0.90 7.13 9.98
CA PRO A 89 1.44 7.52 8.69
C PRO A 89 2.97 7.46 8.73
N TRP A 90 3.57 7.00 7.63
CA TRP A 90 5.01 6.99 7.43
C TRP A 90 5.33 7.27 5.97
N CYS A 91 6.51 7.83 5.71
CA CYS A 91 6.99 8.01 4.35
C CYS A 91 7.28 6.64 3.72
N TYR A 92 6.52 6.26 2.70
CA TYR A 92 6.69 4.99 2.01
C TYR A 92 7.74 5.06 0.89
N SER A 93 7.62 6.03 -0.01
CA SER A 93 8.54 6.27 -1.12
C SER A 93 8.37 7.69 -1.65
N THR A 94 9.36 8.19 -2.39
CA THR A 94 9.20 9.36 -3.26
C THR A 94 8.66 8.92 -4.62
N CYS A 95 7.78 9.74 -5.21
CA CYS A 95 7.19 9.50 -6.53
C CYS A 95 7.71 10.47 -7.59
N GLY A 96 8.37 11.55 -7.19
CA GLY A 96 9.14 12.42 -8.06
C GLY A 96 10.56 11.90 -8.27
N GLY A 97 11.30 12.54 -9.18
CA GLY A 97 12.66 12.16 -9.51
C GLY A 97 13.18 12.92 -10.72
N LEU A 98 13.95 12.23 -11.55
CA LEU A 98 14.52 12.74 -12.78
C LEU A 98 13.49 12.70 -13.91
N ASP A 99 13.37 13.81 -14.63
CA ASP A 99 12.63 13.82 -15.89
C ASP A 99 13.36 12.97 -16.91
N VAL A 100 12.61 12.14 -17.62
CA VAL A 100 13.11 11.29 -18.68
C VAL A 100 12.24 11.40 -19.92
N ASP A 101 12.84 11.18 -21.09
CA ASP A 101 12.07 11.00 -22.32
C ASP A 101 11.51 9.57 -22.47
N THR A 102 10.87 9.31 -23.61
CA THR A 102 10.28 8.01 -23.95
C THR A 102 11.30 6.88 -24.11
N GLN A 103 12.59 7.19 -24.14
CA GLN A 103 13.71 6.23 -24.16
C GLN A 103 14.43 6.15 -22.81
N LEU A 104 13.85 6.75 -21.76
CA LEU A 104 14.34 6.74 -20.38
C LEU A 104 15.68 7.45 -20.21
N ARG A 105 16.04 8.34 -21.15
CA ARG A 105 17.22 9.20 -21.03
C ARG A 105 16.89 10.36 -20.11
N VAL A 106 17.76 10.63 -19.15
CA VAL A 106 17.58 11.75 -18.21
C VAL A 106 17.67 13.08 -18.96
N LEU A 107 16.74 13.98 -18.68
CA LEU A 107 16.69 15.31 -19.27
C LEU A 107 17.40 16.33 -18.37
N ASP A 108 18.11 17.28 -18.99
CA ASP A 108 18.60 18.47 -18.32
C ASP A 108 17.50 19.52 -18.16
N LYS A 109 17.83 20.66 -17.52
CA LYS A 109 16.90 21.78 -17.30
C LYS A 109 16.37 22.43 -18.59
N SER A 110 16.98 22.16 -19.73
CA SER A 110 16.53 22.63 -21.05
C SER A 110 15.66 21.60 -21.77
N GLY A 111 15.36 20.47 -21.14
CA GLY A 111 14.62 19.35 -21.73
C GLY A 111 15.46 18.51 -22.70
N LYS A 112 16.79 18.65 -22.69
CA LYS A 112 17.68 17.89 -23.58
C LYS A 112 18.21 16.64 -22.89
N PRO A 113 18.28 15.49 -23.59
CA PRO A 113 18.88 14.28 -23.04
C PRO A 113 20.35 14.45 -22.66
N ILE A 114 20.69 14.07 -21.44
CA ILE A 114 22.07 13.95 -20.98
C ILE A 114 22.66 12.67 -21.55
N THR A 115 23.76 12.80 -22.29
CA THR A 115 24.35 11.68 -23.04
C THR A 115 24.83 10.58 -22.09
N GLY A 116 24.31 9.36 -22.29
CA GLY A 116 24.71 8.18 -21.53
C GLY A 116 24.07 8.05 -20.14
N LEU A 117 23.17 8.95 -19.76
CA LEU A 117 22.49 8.91 -18.46
C LEU A 117 21.02 8.51 -18.62
N TYR A 118 20.60 7.50 -17.85
CA TYR A 118 19.26 6.93 -17.87
C TYR A 118 18.73 6.75 -16.46
N ALA A 119 17.40 6.77 -16.29
CA ALA A 119 16.74 6.56 -15.01
C ALA A 119 15.44 5.74 -15.16
N VAL A 120 15.18 4.85 -14.21
CA VAL A 120 14.06 3.89 -14.24
C VAL A 120 13.42 3.76 -12.86
N GLY A 121 12.22 3.19 -12.79
CA GLY A 121 11.52 2.95 -11.54
C GLY A 121 11.19 4.26 -10.81
N THR A 122 11.24 4.23 -9.48
CA THR A 122 10.88 5.38 -8.64
C THR A 122 11.73 6.62 -8.92
N ASP A 123 12.96 6.45 -9.42
CA ASP A 123 13.87 7.55 -9.75
C ASP A 123 13.40 8.38 -10.96
N SER A 124 12.45 7.88 -11.76
CA SER A 124 11.87 8.60 -12.89
C SER A 124 10.34 8.52 -12.94
N MET A 125 9.70 8.06 -11.85
CA MET A 125 8.25 7.79 -11.85
C MET A 125 7.39 9.05 -11.96
N GLY A 126 7.96 10.23 -11.68
CA GLY A 126 7.27 11.51 -11.76
C GLY A 126 6.64 11.78 -13.14
N VAL A 127 7.23 11.23 -14.22
CA VAL A 127 6.73 11.39 -15.59
C VAL A 127 5.37 10.70 -15.85
N LEU A 128 4.90 9.85 -14.93
CA LEU A 128 3.57 9.24 -14.99
C LEU A 128 2.47 10.13 -14.40
N PHE A 129 2.85 11.22 -13.74
CA PHE A 129 1.98 12.02 -12.91
C PHE A 129 1.92 13.46 -13.44
N SER A 130 0.99 14.24 -12.89
CA SER A 130 0.85 15.66 -13.19
C SER A 130 0.79 16.46 -11.90
N GLU A 131 0.93 17.78 -12.02
CA GLU A 131 0.76 18.69 -10.87
C GLU A 131 -0.63 18.57 -10.22
N GLU A 132 -1.64 18.21 -11.01
CA GLU A 132 -3.01 17.98 -10.51
C GLU A 132 -3.20 16.59 -9.87
N LYS A 133 -2.35 15.62 -10.22
CA LYS A 133 -2.45 14.23 -9.77
C LYS A 133 -1.07 13.70 -9.40
N PRO A 134 -0.62 13.91 -8.14
CA PRO A 134 0.73 13.55 -7.72
C PRO A 134 0.96 12.04 -7.59
N TYR A 135 -0.11 11.23 -7.56
CA TYR A 135 -0.04 9.77 -7.50
C TYR A 135 -1.35 9.12 -7.96
N VAL A 136 -1.31 7.82 -8.27
CA VAL A 136 -2.51 7.04 -8.58
C VAL A 136 -3.25 6.57 -7.32
N THR A 137 -4.55 6.36 -7.44
CA THR A 137 -5.42 5.90 -6.34
C THR A 137 -5.49 4.37 -6.19
N TYR A 138 -4.66 3.63 -6.92
CA TYR A 138 -4.60 2.17 -6.86
C TYR A 138 -3.16 1.68 -6.65
N GLY A 139 -3.02 0.55 -5.97
CA GLY A 139 -1.71 -0.06 -5.71
C GLY A 139 -1.06 -0.62 -6.97
N GLY A 140 0.28 -0.63 -6.99
CA GLY A 140 1.07 -1.34 -8.01
C GLY A 140 1.78 -0.47 -9.06
N ALA A 141 1.49 0.84 -9.13
CA ALA A 141 2.13 1.73 -10.12
C ALA A 141 3.66 1.71 -10.07
N ALA A 142 4.26 1.81 -8.88
CA ALA A 142 5.72 1.75 -8.74
C ALA A 142 6.32 0.43 -9.25
N GLN A 143 5.67 -0.71 -8.97
CA GLN A 143 6.12 -2.02 -9.45
C GLN A 143 5.98 -2.12 -10.97
N GLY A 144 4.80 -1.76 -11.51
CA GLY A 144 4.55 -1.78 -12.95
C GLY A 144 5.52 -0.88 -13.72
N TRP A 145 5.80 0.31 -13.18
CA TRP A 145 6.76 1.24 -13.76
C TRP A 145 8.18 0.71 -13.69
N ALA A 146 8.62 0.15 -12.56
CA ALA A 146 9.96 -0.44 -12.43
C ALA A 146 10.21 -1.51 -13.51
N TYR A 147 9.27 -2.43 -13.72
CA TYR A 147 9.40 -3.45 -14.77
C TYR A 147 9.37 -2.85 -16.18
N THR A 148 8.43 -1.95 -16.45
CA THR A 148 8.23 -1.39 -17.79
C THR A 148 9.39 -0.48 -18.19
N SER A 149 9.72 0.51 -17.35
CA SER A 149 10.84 1.43 -17.60
C SER A 149 12.18 0.70 -17.66
N GLY A 150 12.41 -0.29 -16.80
CA GLY A 150 13.59 -1.15 -16.85
C GLY A 150 13.74 -1.87 -18.20
N MET A 151 12.67 -2.49 -18.68
CA MET A 151 12.66 -3.17 -19.99
C MET A 151 12.92 -2.20 -21.16
N VAL A 152 12.24 -1.05 -21.17
CA VAL A 152 12.40 -0.05 -22.27
C VAL A 152 13.79 0.57 -22.24
N CYS A 153 14.28 0.95 -21.06
CA CYS A 153 15.63 1.47 -20.87
C CYS A 153 16.68 0.45 -21.32
N GLY A 154 16.52 -0.84 -21.00
CA GLY A 154 17.44 -1.89 -21.43
C GLY A 154 17.59 -1.95 -22.96
N LYS A 155 16.48 -1.83 -23.70
CA LYS A 155 16.50 -1.77 -25.18
C LYS A 155 17.19 -0.50 -25.68
N ALA A 156 16.91 0.65 -25.06
CA ALA A 156 17.51 1.94 -25.45
C ALA A 156 19.03 1.96 -25.21
N VAL A 157 19.48 1.44 -24.07
CA VAL A 157 20.91 1.32 -23.73
C VAL A 157 21.61 0.36 -24.68
N ALA A 158 21.01 -0.80 -24.97
CA ALA A 158 21.59 -1.76 -25.91
C ALA A 158 21.81 -1.14 -27.31
N ALA A 159 20.81 -0.42 -27.84
CA ALA A 159 20.93 0.28 -29.11
C ALA A 159 22.00 1.40 -29.08
N TYR A 160 22.05 2.17 -27.99
CA TYR A 160 23.04 3.24 -27.81
C TYR A 160 24.48 2.71 -27.79
N VAL A 161 24.72 1.57 -27.13
CA VAL A 161 26.06 0.98 -27.06
C VAL A 161 26.45 0.31 -28.38
N ALA A 162 25.52 -0.33 -29.09
CA ALA A 162 25.81 -0.96 -30.38
C ALA A 162 26.07 0.03 -31.52
N GLY A 163 25.58 1.28 -31.39
CA GLY A 163 25.83 2.35 -32.35
C GLY A 163 27.10 3.17 -32.07
N LYS A 164 27.87 2.82 -31.03
CA LYS A 164 29.21 3.35 -30.76
C LYS A 164 30.27 2.41 -31.31
#